data_AF-D1PPM2-F1
#
_entry.id   AF-D1PPM2-F1
#
_cell.length_a   1.000
_cell.length_b   1.000
_cell.length_c   1.000
_cell.angle_alpha   90.00
_cell.angle_beta   90.00
_cell.angle_gamma   90.00
#
_symmetry.space_group_name_H-M   'P 1'
#
loop_
_entity.id
_entity.type
_entity.pdbx_description
1 polymer ?
#
loop_
_entity_poly.entity_id
_entity_poly.type
_entity_poly.pdbx_seq_one_letter_code
_entity_poly.pdbx_strand_id
1 'polypeptide(L)' 'MDGNKRIGAHIMLVFLALNGMELSYTQQELSNIIYAVAAGQASAADFLQWPIHHQN' A
#
# COMPACT_ATOMS: atom_id res chain seq x y z
N MET A 1 1.41 -15.47 1.24
CA MET A 1 1.39 -14.09 1.79
C MET A 1 1.68 -14.16 3.27
N ASP A 2 2.86 -13.70 3.64
CA ASP A 2 3.34 -13.66 5.02
C ASP A 2 2.53 -12.63 5.85
N GLY A 3 2.11 -12.97 7.07
CA GLY A 3 1.18 -12.15 7.88
C GLY A 3 1.69 -10.74 8.19
N ASN A 4 3.00 -10.63 8.43
CA ASN A 4 3.65 -9.37 8.81
C ASN A 4 3.55 -8.28 7.73
N LYS A 5 3.56 -8.67 6.44
CA LYS A 5 3.51 -7.72 5.31
C LYS A 5 2.10 -7.14 5.10
N ARG A 6 1.05 -7.92 5.41
CA ARG A 6 -0.36 -7.45 5.36
C ARG A 6 -0.67 -6.45 6.46
N ILE A 7 -0.13 -6.66 7.66
CA ILE A 7 -0.29 -5.75 8.80
C ILE A 7 0.36 -4.40 8.50
N GLY A 8 1.58 -4.39 7.96
CA GLY A 8 2.25 -3.15 7.57
C GLY A 8 1.44 -2.31 6.57
N ALA A 9 0.85 -2.94 5.55
CA ALA A 9 0.00 -2.26 4.60
C ALA A 9 -1.29 -1.70 5.21
N HIS A 10 -1.94 -2.45 6.12
CA HIS A 10 -3.13 -1.96 6.82
C HIS A 10 -2.83 -0.77 7.74
N ILE A 11 -1.68 -0.79 8.44
CA ILE A 11 -1.25 0.34 9.27
C ILE A 11 -1.05 1.60 8.42
N MET A 12 -0.42 1.47 7.24
CA MET A 12 -0.26 2.59 6.30
C MET A 12 -1.61 3.17 5.89
N LEU A 13 -2.56 2.33 5.47
CA LEU A 13 -3.88 2.79 5.01
C LEU A 13 -4.66 3.51 6.12
N VAL A 14 -4.65 2.98 7.34
CA VAL A 14 -5.27 3.64 8.51
C VAL A 14 -4.58 4.97 8.81
N PHE A 15 -3.25 5.04 8.76
CA PHE A 15 -2.52 6.29 8.97
C PHE A 15 -2.92 7.36 7.94
N LEU A 16 -3.01 7.01 6.66
CA LEU A 16 -3.41 7.95 5.60
C LEU A 16 -4.84 8.47 5.82
N ALA A 17 -5.78 7.57 6.14
CA ALA A 17 -7.16 7.94 6.43
C ALA A 17 -7.29 8.86 7.65
N LEU A 18 -6.51 8.62 8.72
CA LEU A 18 -6.45 9.49 9.89
C LEU A 18 -5.90 10.90 9.58
N ASN A 19 -5.10 11.02 8.52
CA ASN A 19 -4.57 12.30 8.03
C ASN A 19 -5.44 12.92 6.91
N GLY A 20 -6.65 12.39 6.67
CA GLY A 20 -7.58 12.92 5.68
C GLY A 20 -7.22 12.60 4.22
N MET A 21 -6.29 11.67 3.99
CA MET A 21 -5.99 11.19 2.63
C MET A 21 -6.87 9.97 2.33
N GLU A 22 -7.91 10.20 1.52
CA GLU A 22 -8.73 9.13 0.96
C GLU A 22 -8.10 8.61 -0.33
N LEU A 23 -7.98 7.29 -0.43
CA LEU A 23 -7.46 6.61 -1.61
C LEU A 23 -8.59 5.85 -2.31
N SER A 24 -8.60 5.90 -3.64
CA SER A 24 -9.41 5.06 -4.50
C SER A 24 -8.53 3.98 -5.13
N TYR A 25 -8.70 2.75 -4.69
CA TYR A 25 -7.96 1.60 -5.20
C TYR A 25 -8.80 0.33 -5.11
N THR A 26 -8.45 -0.64 -5.94
CA THR A 26 -9.00 -1.99 -5.89
C THR A 26 -8.19 -2.88 -4.96
N GLN A 27 -8.83 -3.92 -4.41
CA GLN A 27 -8.12 -4.95 -3.63
C GLN A 27 -6.99 -5.63 -4.43
N GLN A 28 -7.11 -5.68 -5.76
CA GLN A 28 -6.09 -6.24 -6.63
C GLN A 28 -4.86 -5.35 -6.73
N GLU A 29 -5.03 -4.03 -6.91
CA GLU A 29 -3.90 -3.08 -6.93
C GLU A 29 -3.13 -3.09 -5.60
N LEU A 30 -3.86 -3.07 -4.48
CA LEU A 30 -3.26 -3.17 -3.16
C LEU A 30 -2.50 -4.49 -2.97
N SER A 31 -3.09 -5.62 -3.36
CA SER A 31 -2.44 -6.93 -3.25
C SER A 31 -1.20 -7.03 -4.14
N ASN A 32 -1.25 -6.47 -5.34
CA ASN A 32 -0.16 -6.47 -6.30
C ASN A 32 1.04 -5.68 -5.79
N ILE A 33 0.84 -4.46 -5.27
CA ILE A 33 1.96 -3.66 -4.76
C ILE A 33 2.59 -4.29 -3.51
N ILE A 34 1.78 -4.85 -2.60
CA ILE A 34 2.30 -5.59 -1.43
C ILE A 34 3.11 -6.81 -1.86
N TYR A 35 2.63 -7.55 -2.86
CA TYR A 35 3.34 -8.71 -3.40
C TYR A 35 4.65 -8.29 -4.08
N ALA A 36 4.63 -7.25 -4.90
CA ALA A 36 5.81 -6.74 -5.59
C ALA A 36 6.90 -6.32 -4.60
N VAL A 37 6.55 -5.61 -3.53
CA VAL A 37 7.49 -5.26 -2.46
C VAL A 37 8.03 -6.52 -1.76
N ALA A 38 7.15 -7.47 -1.45
CA ALA A 38 7.55 -8.73 -0.80
C ALA A 38 8.50 -9.57 -1.66
N ALA A 39 8.34 -9.52 -2.98
CA ALA A 39 9.16 -10.22 -3.96
C ALA A 39 10.44 -9.45 -4.34
N GLY A 40 10.66 -8.24 -3.78
CA GLY A 40 11.77 -7.36 -4.16
C GLY A 40 11.64 -6.77 -5.57
N GLN A 41 10.46 -6.85 -6.17
CA GLN A 41 10.13 -6.32 -7.50
C GLN A 41 9.73 -4.84 -7.46
N ALA A 42 9.36 -4.34 -6.27
CA ALA A 42 9.13 -2.93 -6.01
C ALA A 42 9.92 -2.52 -4.76
N SER A 43 10.47 -1.30 -4.78
CA SER A 43 11.15 -0.73 -3.63
C SER A 43 10.16 -0.22 -2.58
N ALA A 44 10.64 0.01 -1.36
CA ALA A 44 9.87 0.72 -0.35
C ALA A 44 9.48 2.13 -0.80
N ALA A 45 10.31 2.79 -1.62
CA ALA A 45 9.98 4.09 -2.20
C ALA A 45 8.82 4.01 -3.19
N ASP A 46 8.78 2.98 -4.04
CA ASP A 46 7.66 2.75 -4.97
C ASP A 46 6.35 2.52 -4.21
N PHE A 47 6.41 1.78 -3.10
CA PHE A 47 5.27 1.58 -2.21
C PHE A 47 4.77 2.89 -1.57
N LEU A 48 5.69 3.80 -1.22
CA LEU A 48 5.33 5.11 -0.65
C LEU A 48 4.78 6.09 -1.68
N GLN A 49 5.14 5.95 -2.96
CA GLN A 49 4.55 6.72 -4.06
C GLN A 49 3.18 6.21 -4.47
N TRP A 50 2.90 4.91 -4.27
CA TRP A 50 1.65 4.28 -4.67
C TRP A 50 0.39 5.02 -4.15
N PRO A 51 0.28 5.44 -2.87
CA PRO A 51 -0.84 6.23 -2.39
C PRO A 51 -1.06 7.54 -3.15
N ILE A 52 0.01 8.22 -3.57
CA ILE A 52 -0.08 9.52 -4.28
C ILE A 52 -0.78 9.33 -5.64
N HIS A 53 -0.54 8.20 -6.30
CA HIS A 53 -1.19 7.87 -7.57
C HIS A 53 -2.65 7.42 -7.44
N HIS A 54 -3.11 7.12 -6.22
CA HIS A 54 -4.46 6.62 -5.94
C HIS A 54 -5.27 7.60 -5.08
N GLN A 55 -4.74 8.80 -4.81
CA GLN A 55 -5.43 9.84 -4.08
C GLN A 55 -6.49 10.49 -4.99
N ASN A 56 -7.67 10.73 -4.42
CA ASN A 56 -8.77 11.46 -5.07
C ASN A 56 -8.54 12.97 -5.11
#